data_AF-A0A8S2TP41-F1
#
_entry.id   AF-A0A8S2TP41-F1
#
_cell.length_a   1.000
_cell.length_b   1.000
_cell.length_c   1.000
_cell.angle_alpha   90.00
_cell.angle_beta   90.00
_cell.angle_gamma   90.00
#
_symmetry.space_group_name_H-M   'P 1'
#
loop_
_entity.id
_entity.type
_entity.pdbx_description
1 polymer ?
#
loop_
_entity_poly.entity_id
_entity_poly.type
_entity_poly.pdbx_seq_one_letter_code
_entity_poly.pdbx_strand_id
1 'polypeptide(L)' 'RFPRTTYRQSPNMVHVELIFTNTTTIKDIHSIKFLKPKSNMNIQGFDEIDILPTSVSIVTSIGIDYNDKTQPALFD' A
#
# COMPACT_ATOMS: atom_id res chain seq x y z
N ARG A 1 -12.73 -9.17 -26.95
CA ARG A 1 -11.61 -8.21 -26.69
C ARG A 1 -11.50 -8.08 -25.17
N PHE A 2 -10.55 -8.75 -24.53
CA PHE A 2 -10.40 -8.72 -23.08
C PHE A 2 -9.83 -7.35 -22.66
N PRO A 3 -10.41 -6.66 -21.65
CA PRO A 3 -9.80 -5.44 -21.14
C PRO A 3 -8.45 -5.80 -20.52
N ARG A 4 -7.38 -5.20 -21.05
CA ARG A 4 -6.07 -5.22 -20.39
C ARG A 4 -6.21 -4.36 -19.14
N THR A 5 -6.42 -4.99 -18.00
CA THR A 5 -6.25 -4.29 -16.72
C THR A 5 -4.80 -3.85 -16.64
N THR A 6 -4.57 -2.56 -16.44
CA THR A 6 -3.25 -1.94 -16.34
C THR A 6 -2.60 -2.25 -15.00
N TYR A 7 -2.67 -3.50 -14.52
CA TYR A 7 -1.96 -3.91 -13.32
C TYR A 7 -0.51 -4.21 -13.69
N ARG A 8 0.26 -3.14 -13.95
CA ARG A 8 1.73 -3.21 -13.98
C ARG A 8 2.22 -3.33 -12.54
N GLN A 9 2.03 -4.48 -11.92
CA GLN A 9 2.82 -4.80 -10.73
C GLN A 9 4.26 -5.04 -11.21
N SER A 10 5.18 -4.18 -10.78
CA SER A 10 6.60 -4.43 -10.98
C SER A 10 6.95 -5.79 -10.36
N PRO A 11 7.73 -6.66 -11.02
CA PRO A 11 8.14 -7.94 -10.44
C PRO A 11 8.99 -7.75 -9.16
N ASN A 12 9.50 -6.54 -8.93
CA ASN A 12 10.27 -6.18 -7.74
C ASN A 12 9.39 -5.61 -6.61
N MET A 13 8.06 -5.59 -6.78
CA MET A 13 7.14 -5.02 -5.81
C MET A 13 6.71 -6.05 -4.77
N VAL A 14 6.91 -5.72 -3.51
CA VAL A 14 6.40 -6.52 -2.38
C VAL A 14 4.96 -6.14 -2.12
N HIS A 15 4.08 -7.14 -2.05
CA HIS A 15 2.67 -6.95 -1.74
C HIS A 15 2.44 -7.11 -0.23
N VAL A 16 1.76 -6.15 0.39
CA VAL A 16 1.44 -6.16 1.82
C VAL A 16 -0.06 -5.96 1.98
N GLU A 17 -0.71 -6.89 2.68
CA GLU A 17 -2.09 -6.74 3.12
C GLU A 17 -2.12 -6.02 4.49
N LEU A 18 -3.02 -5.06 4.63
CA LEU A 18 -3.19 -4.24 5.82
C LEU A 18 -4.63 -4.34 6.31
N ILE A 19 -4.81 -4.46 7.63
CA ILE A 19 -6.12 -4.49 8.27
C ILE A 19 -6.20 -3.31 9.23
N PHE A 20 -7.08 -2.36 8.94
CA PHE A 20 -7.36 -1.20 9.78
C PHE A 20 -8.59 -1.49 10.62
N THR A 21 -8.46 -1.49 11.94
CA THR A 21 -9.58 -1.72 12.87
C THR A 21 -9.79 -0.50 13.73
N ASN A 22 -10.97 0.12 13.68
CA ASN A 22 -11.33 1.19 14.59
C ASN A 22 -11.93 0.58 15.87
N THR A 23 -11.15 0.58 16.94
CA THR A 23 -11.57 0.06 18.25
C THR A 23 -12.33 1.08 19.09
N THR A 24 -12.52 2.30 18.59
CA THR A 24 -13.29 3.32 19.30
C THR A 24 -14.80 3.08 19.11
N THR A 25 -15.58 3.46 20.12
CA THR A 25 -17.03 3.26 20.18
C THR A 25 -17.84 4.52 19.89
N ILE A 26 -17.18 5.68 19.79
CA ILE A 26 -17.87 6.97 19.85
C ILE A 26 -17.64 7.80 18.57
N LYS A 27 -16.59 7.52 17.80
CA LYS A 27 -16.22 8.36 16.67
C LYS A 27 -15.61 7.59 15.51
N ASP A 28 -16.02 7.94 14.31
CA ASP A 28 -15.42 7.44 13.09
C ASP A 28 -14.05 8.10 12.85
N ILE A 29 -13.15 7.35 12.22
CA ILE A 29 -11.84 7.86 11.82
C ILE A 29 -11.95 8.29 10.35
N HIS A 30 -11.53 9.51 10.05
CA HIS A 30 -11.65 10.10 8.72
C HIS A 30 -10.29 10.34 8.07
N SER A 31 -10.28 10.34 6.73
CA SER A 31 -9.14 10.74 5.90
C SER A 31 -7.85 9.98 6.21
N ILE A 32 -7.93 8.64 6.23
CA ILE A 32 -6.75 7.78 6.38
C ILE A 32 -6.08 7.68 5.02
N LYS A 33 -4.92 8.35 4.90
CA LYS A 33 -4.16 8.43 3.67
C LYS A 33 -2.70 8.12 3.89
N PHE A 34 -2.07 7.60 2.85
CA PHE A 34 -0.64 7.40 2.84
C PHE A 34 0.08 8.73 2.59
N LEU A 35 0.96 9.12 3.52
CA LEU A 35 1.85 10.25 3.29
C LEU A 35 3.03 9.79 2.43
N LYS A 36 3.52 10.68 1.56
CA LYS A 36 4.67 10.37 0.71
C LYS A 36 5.83 9.85 1.57
N PRO A 37 6.36 8.65 1.30
CA PRO A 37 7.45 8.10 2.09
C PRO A 37 8.69 9.00 2.02
N LYS A 38 9.43 9.10 3.12
CA LYS A 38 10.67 9.88 3.21
C LYS A 38 11.87 9.19 2.54
N SER A 39 11.75 7.92 2.20
CA SER A 39 12.76 7.11 1.52
C SER A 39 12.56 7.12 0.00
N ASN A 40 13.52 6.57 -0.74
CA ASN A 40 13.40 6.33 -2.18
C ASN A 40 12.44 5.18 -2.55
N MET A 41 11.66 4.68 -1.58
CA MET A 41 10.66 3.65 -1.80
C MET A 41 9.45 4.24 -2.52
N ASN A 42 8.87 3.47 -3.43
CA ASN A 42 7.65 3.83 -4.12
C ASN A 42 6.51 2.94 -3.63
N ILE A 43 5.43 3.55 -3.14
CA ILE A 43 4.27 2.84 -2.59
C ILE A 43 3.08 3.08 -3.51
N GLN A 44 2.41 2.01 -3.91
CA GLN A 44 1.31 2.03 -4.88
C GLN A 44 0.12 1.22 -4.35
N GLY A 45 -1.07 1.48 -4.91
CA GLY A 45 -2.26 0.66 -4.67
C GLY A 45 -3.00 0.91 -3.36
N PHE A 46 -2.60 1.92 -2.56
CA PHE A 46 -3.39 2.33 -1.40
C PHE A 46 -4.54 3.25 -1.83
N ASP A 47 -5.77 2.74 -1.77
CA ASP A 47 -6.97 3.56 -1.88
C ASP A 47 -7.21 4.28 -0.53
N GLU A 48 -7.35 5.61 -0.58
CA GLU A 48 -7.64 6.41 0.61
C GLU A 48 -8.93 5.94 1.30
N ILE A 49 -8.89 5.83 2.62
CA ILE A 49 -10.08 5.45 3.40
C ILE A 49 -10.69 6.74 3.94
N ASP A 50 -11.79 7.18 3.32
CA ASP A 50 -12.52 8.39 3.71
C ASP A 50 -13.09 8.29 5.12
N ILE A 51 -13.66 7.13 5.46
CA ILE A 51 -14.31 6.86 6.74
C ILE A 51 -14.03 5.41 7.15
N LEU A 52 -13.51 5.23 8.37
CA LEU A 52 -13.44 3.95 9.06
C LEU A 52 -14.38 4.00 10.28
N PRO A 53 -15.58 3.38 10.17
CA PRO A 53 -16.61 3.47 11.21
C PRO A 53 -16.19 2.82 12.52
N THR A 54 -16.85 3.21 13.61
CA THR A 54 -16.65 2.60 14.93
C THR A 54 -16.84 1.07 14.91
N SER A 55 -15.94 0.35 15.59
CA SER A 55 -15.95 -1.12 15.69
C SER A 55 -15.87 -1.89 14.35
N VAL A 56 -15.44 -1.24 13.27
CA VAL A 56 -15.30 -1.86 11.94
C VAL A 56 -13.83 -2.07 11.58
N SER A 57 -13.59 -3.14 10.81
CA SER A 57 -12.30 -3.42 10.17
C SER A 57 -12.40 -3.26 8.65
N ILE A 58 -11.41 -2.61 8.04
CA ILE A 58 -11.24 -2.50 6.59
C ILE A 58 -9.93 -3.17 6.21
N VAL A 59 -9.99 -4.03 5.20
CA VAL A 59 -8.81 -4.68 4.62
C VAL A 59 -8.43 -3.93 3.35
N THR A 60 -7.14 -3.66 3.20
CA THR A 60 -6.57 -3.02 2.01
C THR A 60 -5.21 -3.63 1.70
N SER A 61 -4.67 -3.32 0.52
CA SER A 61 -3.40 -3.85 0.06
C SER A 61 -2.52 -2.73 -0.47
N ILE A 62 -1.22 -2.81 -0.21
CA ILE A 62 -0.23 -1.90 -0.79
C ILE A 62 0.87 -2.67 -1.50
N GLY A 63 1.37 -2.08 -2.56
CA GLY A 63 2.60 -2.50 -3.22
C GLY A 63 3.74 -1.60 -2.79
N ILE A 64 4.84 -2.18 -2.32
CA ILE A 64 6.07 -1.46 -1.95
C ILE A 64 7.17 -1.87 -2.92
N ASP A 65 7.67 -0.92 -3.70
CA ASP A 65 8.89 -1.04 -4.46
C ASP A 65 10.02 -0.36 -3.67
N TYR A 66 10.97 -1.15 -3.19
CA TYR A 66 12.10 -0.66 -2.41
C TYR A 66 13.11 0.11 -3.27
N ASN A 67 12.98 0.07 -4.60
CA ASN A 67 13.92 0.64 -5.56
C ASN A 67 15.37 0.22 -5.24
N ASP A 68 15.53 -1.02 -4.79
CA ASP A 68 16.81 -1.62 -4.50
C ASP A 68 17.52 -1.90 -5.84
N LYS A 69 18.50 -1.05 -6.15
CA LYS A 69 19.37 -1.19 -7.32
C LYS A 69 20.69 -1.88 -6.97
N THR A 70 20.75 -2.67 -5.91
CA THR A 70 21.93 -3.50 -5.65
C THR A 70 22.16 -4.39 -6.86
N GLN A 71 23.16 -4.01 -7.67
CA GLN A 71 23.70 -4.88 -8.69
C GLN A 71 24.35 -6.05 -7.96
N PRO A 72 24.26 -7.30 -8.46
CA PRO A 72 25.15 -8.34 -7.99
C PRO A 72 26.59 -7.84 -8.16
N ALA A 73 27.41 -7.98 -7.11
CA ALA A 73 28.82 -7.62 -7.19
C ALA A 73 29.44 -8.38 -8.36
N LEU A 74 30.08 -7.67 -9.28
CA LEU A 74 30.98 -8.29 -10.23
C LEU A 74 32.15 -8.82 -9.41
N PHE A 75 32.24 -10.14 -9.27
CA PHE A 75 33.43 -10.79 -8.74
C PHE A 75 34.42 -10.88 -9.90
N ASP A 76 35.39 -9.95 -9.94
CA ASP A 76 36.58 -10.07 -10.78
C ASP A 76 37.50 -11.20 -10.29
#